data_AF-A0A7X5XT83-F1
#
_entry.id   AF-A0A7X5XT83-F1
#
_cell.length_a   1.000
_cell.length_b   1.000
_cell.length_c   1.000
_cell.angle_alpha   90.00
_cell.angle_beta   90.00
_cell.angle_gamma   90.00
#
_symmetry.space_group_name_H-M   'P 1'
#
loop_
_entity.id
_entity.type
_entity.pdbx_description
1 polymer ?
#
loop_
_entity_poly.entity_id
_entity_poly.type
_entity_poly.pdbx_seq_one_letter_code
_entity_poly.pdbx_strand_id
1 'polypeptide(L)'
;MSRYDRQNFLGPDCDARLRAATIGIVGLGGGGSHVVQQLAHVGIGGFVCVDPDIVEDSNLNRLVGATAVDARDEMAKAAVAERMVRGLVAAPRFLGLARKWQDATGELAECDIIVGGVDSYRERSELEAFCRRMMIPYIDMGMDVHDLGAQFAIGGQVILSSPGGPCLWCLGILTDARLEQEAQKYGDAGGKPQVVWPNGVLASLAVGLVMQLLTPWMREPLASAYLEYDGNRQQVATSNRLKAVIGHECRHHGSCETGDPLFDIRRPQPVRQPEPDSVSIDPLPVRLSGWRRTLGWLGFRP
;
A
#
# COMPACT_ATOMS: atom_id res chain seq x y z
N MET A 1 -24.14 26.53 1.36
CA MET A 1 -22.90 25.99 1.95
C MET A 1 -22.75 24.55 1.49
N SER A 2 -21.62 24.20 0.88
CA SER A 2 -21.27 22.80 0.62
C SER A 2 -20.98 22.11 1.95
N ARG A 3 -21.21 20.80 2.03
CA ARG A 3 -20.84 19.98 3.20
C ARG A 3 -19.33 20.06 3.52
N TYR A 4 -18.52 20.41 2.53
CA TYR A 4 -17.06 20.49 2.63
C TYR A 4 -16.54 21.92 2.89
N ASP A 5 -17.40 22.93 3.05
CA ASP A 5 -16.96 24.30 3.31
C ASP A 5 -16.11 24.42 4.60
N ARG A 6 -16.30 23.48 5.56
CA ARG A 6 -15.56 23.44 6.83
C ARG A 6 -14.17 22.82 6.74
N GLN A 7 -13.78 22.27 5.59
CA GLN A 7 -12.45 21.68 5.37
C GLN A 7 -11.59 22.46 4.36
N ASN A 8 -11.99 23.69 3.99
CA ASN A 8 -11.26 24.54 3.04
C ASN A 8 -9.81 24.86 3.46
N PHE A 9 -9.44 24.69 4.74
CA PHE A 9 -8.06 24.85 5.20
C PHE A 9 -7.11 23.80 4.58
N LEU A 10 -7.64 22.73 4.00
CA LEU A 10 -6.87 21.73 3.25
C LEU A 10 -6.29 22.29 1.94
N GLY A 11 -6.78 23.44 1.46
CA GLY A 11 -6.22 24.18 0.34
C GLY A 11 -7.23 24.52 -0.75
N PRO A 12 -6.87 25.46 -1.65
CA PRO A 12 -7.68 25.75 -2.84
C PRO A 12 -7.76 24.47 -3.68
N ASP A 13 -8.96 24.09 -4.11
CA ASP A 13 -9.26 22.88 -4.89
C ASP A 13 -9.17 21.53 -4.15
N CYS A 14 -9.05 21.50 -2.82
CA CYS A 14 -9.02 20.25 -2.05
C CYS A 14 -10.23 19.35 -2.37
N ASP A 15 -11.42 19.93 -2.44
CA ASP A 15 -12.67 19.29 -2.83
C ASP A 15 -12.61 18.55 -4.18
N ALA A 16 -12.04 19.19 -5.20
CA ALA A 16 -11.92 18.59 -6.53
C ALA A 16 -10.87 17.46 -6.53
N ARG A 17 -9.75 17.68 -5.83
CA ARG A 17 -8.69 16.66 -5.67
C ARG A 17 -9.19 15.42 -4.95
N LEU A 18 -9.88 15.59 -3.81
CA LEU A 18 -10.42 14.47 -3.02
C LEU A 18 -11.49 13.69 -3.82
N ARG A 19 -12.37 14.39 -4.56
CA ARG A 19 -13.35 13.72 -5.43
C ARG A 19 -12.71 12.96 -6.61
N ALA A 20 -11.60 13.45 -7.14
CA ALA A 20 -10.86 12.78 -8.22
C ALA A 20 -10.04 11.59 -7.70
N ALA A 21 -9.63 11.61 -6.43
CA ALA A 21 -8.78 10.59 -5.86
C ALA A 21 -9.46 9.22 -5.72
N THR A 22 -8.69 8.16 -5.86
CA THR A 22 -9.06 6.76 -5.67
C THR A 22 -8.11 6.11 -4.66
N ILE A 23 -8.66 5.62 -3.55
CA ILE A 23 -7.88 4.99 -2.48
C ILE A 23 -8.13 3.48 -2.47
N GLY A 24 -7.05 2.70 -2.46
CA GLY A 24 -7.10 1.26 -2.25
C GLY A 24 -7.07 0.93 -0.76
N ILE A 25 -7.95 0.06 -0.29
CA ILE A 25 -7.99 -0.41 1.10
C ILE A 25 -7.90 -1.93 1.08
N VAL A 26 -6.82 -2.48 1.62
CA VAL A 26 -6.59 -3.92 1.74
C VAL A 26 -6.77 -4.34 3.20
N GLY A 27 -7.81 -5.14 3.46
CA GLY A 27 -8.29 -5.44 4.80
C GLY A 27 -9.31 -4.41 5.28
N LEU A 28 -10.52 -4.87 5.57
CA LEU A 28 -11.69 -4.10 5.98
C LEU A 28 -12.16 -4.46 7.40
N GLY A 29 -11.43 -5.32 8.11
CA GLY A 29 -11.60 -5.55 9.54
C GLY A 29 -11.03 -4.39 10.38
N GLY A 30 -11.58 -4.16 11.57
CA GLY A 30 -11.04 -3.20 12.56
C GLY A 30 -10.69 -1.85 11.95
N GLY A 31 -9.39 -1.53 11.86
CA GLY A 31 -8.87 -0.27 11.32
C GLY A 31 -9.33 0.05 9.89
N GLY A 32 -9.38 -0.93 8.98
CA GLY A 32 -9.79 -0.70 7.58
C GLY A 32 -11.22 -0.16 7.46
N SER A 33 -12.14 -0.65 8.29
CA SER A 33 -13.52 -0.16 8.34
C SER A 33 -13.61 1.33 8.75
N HIS A 34 -12.77 1.75 9.70
CA HIS A 34 -12.66 3.16 10.10
C HIS A 34 -12.07 4.03 8.98
N VAL A 35 -11.04 3.53 8.27
CA VAL A 35 -10.42 4.27 7.15
C VAL A 35 -11.46 4.56 6.08
N VAL A 36 -12.21 3.54 5.64
CA VAL A 36 -13.28 3.71 4.64
C VAL A 36 -14.29 4.77 5.08
N GLN A 37 -14.77 4.68 6.34
CA GLN A 37 -15.71 5.65 6.90
C GLN A 37 -15.18 7.08 6.85
N GLN A 38 -13.96 7.28 7.36
CA GLN A 38 -13.36 8.60 7.48
C GLN A 38 -13.03 9.20 6.12
N LEU A 39 -12.50 8.41 5.17
CA LEU A 39 -12.24 8.84 3.80
C LEU A 39 -13.54 9.26 3.08
N ALA A 40 -14.64 8.54 3.32
CA ALA A 40 -15.95 8.92 2.79
C ALA A 40 -16.44 10.25 3.38
N HIS A 41 -16.23 10.49 4.68
CA HIS A 41 -16.59 11.75 5.33
C HIS A 41 -15.81 12.96 4.79
N VAL A 42 -14.53 12.82 4.50
CA VAL A 42 -13.71 13.91 3.93
C VAL A 42 -13.95 14.12 2.43
N GLY A 43 -14.72 13.25 1.78
CA GLY A 43 -15.16 13.43 0.39
C GLY A 43 -14.26 12.79 -0.66
N ILE A 44 -13.52 11.73 -0.31
CA ILE A 44 -12.88 10.88 -1.31
C ILE A 44 -13.93 10.33 -2.26
N GLY A 45 -13.66 10.41 -3.57
CA GLY A 45 -14.60 9.99 -4.61
C GLY A 45 -14.44 8.56 -5.10
N GLY A 46 -13.25 7.97 -4.92
CA GLY A 46 -12.89 6.64 -5.43
C GLY A 46 -12.41 5.68 -4.35
N PHE A 47 -12.89 4.43 -4.38
CA PHE A 47 -12.55 3.38 -3.44
C PHE A 47 -12.37 2.05 -4.15
N VAL A 48 -11.25 1.37 -3.89
CA VAL A 48 -11.04 -0.05 -4.21
C VAL A 48 -10.85 -0.79 -2.89
N CYS A 49 -11.87 -1.48 -2.43
CA CYS A 49 -11.89 -2.12 -1.12
C CYS A 49 -11.78 -3.65 -1.30
N VAL A 50 -10.73 -4.26 -0.76
CA VAL A 50 -10.42 -5.68 -0.95
C VAL A 50 -10.30 -6.38 0.39
N ASP A 51 -11.17 -7.36 0.63
CA ASP A 51 -11.16 -8.20 1.82
C ASP A 51 -11.87 -9.52 1.50
N PRO A 52 -11.24 -10.69 1.71
CA PRO A 52 -11.86 -11.98 1.41
C PRO A 52 -12.91 -12.42 2.43
N ASP A 53 -12.99 -11.77 3.59
CA ASP A 53 -13.80 -12.23 4.71
C ASP A 53 -15.24 -11.71 4.66
N ILE A 54 -16.07 -12.40 5.43
CA ILE A 54 -17.44 -12.03 5.77
C ILE A 54 -17.51 -11.40 7.17
N VAL A 55 -18.63 -10.77 7.49
CA VAL A 55 -18.89 -10.28 8.84
C VAL A 55 -19.20 -11.45 9.77
N GLU A 56 -18.49 -11.50 10.88
CA GLU A 56 -18.77 -12.41 11.99
C GLU A 56 -19.23 -11.65 13.24
N ASP A 57 -19.94 -12.31 14.15
CA ASP A 57 -20.36 -11.72 15.42
C ASP A 57 -19.16 -11.20 16.25
N SER A 58 -18.05 -11.95 16.22
CA SER A 58 -16.76 -11.59 16.84
C SER A 58 -16.17 -10.27 16.32
N ASN A 59 -16.61 -9.79 15.14
CA ASN A 59 -16.12 -8.58 14.50
C ASN A 59 -16.93 -7.34 14.91
N LEU A 60 -18.16 -7.50 15.41
CA LEU A 60 -19.10 -6.40 15.67
C LEU A 60 -18.62 -5.43 16.75
N ASN A 61 -17.64 -5.84 17.58
CA ASN A 61 -17.05 -4.96 18.58
C ASN A 61 -16.12 -3.87 17.99
N ARG A 62 -15.75 -3.97 16.71
CA ARG A 62 -14.74 -3.10 16.07
C ARG A 62 -14.92 -2.84 14.57
N LEU A 63 -15.75 -3.61 13.87
CA LEU A 63 -16.02 -3.43 12.44
C LEU A 63 -17.08 -2.35 12.25
N VAL A 64 -16.64 -1.14 11.94
CA VAL A 64 -17.50 0.02 11.76
C VAL A 64 -18.44 -0.18 10.58
N GLY A 65 -19.74 0.07 10.79
CA GLY A 65 -20.79 -0.03 9.78
C GLY A 65 -21.43 -1.40 9.63
N ALA A 66 -20.85 -2.45 10.20
CA ALA A 66 -21.52 -3.74 10.32
C ALA A 66 -22.58 -3.72 11.43
N THR A 67 -23.56 -4.60 11.28
CA THR A 67 -24.68 -4.78 12.20
C THR A 67 -24.85 -6.27 12.50
N ALA A 68 -25.62 -6.59 13.54
CA ALA A 68 -25.96 -7.97 13.86
C ALA A 68 -26.73 -8.69 12.73
N VAL A 69 -27.39 -7.95 11.83
CA VAL A 69 -28.02 -8.54 10.63
C VAL A 69 -26.94 -9.03 9.66
N ASP A 70 -25.94 -8.19 9.39
CA ASP A 70 -24.85 -8.51 8.45
C ASP A 70 -24.05 -9.74 8.89
N ALA A 71 -23.85 -9.91 10.20
CA ALA A 71 -23.20 -11.09 10.76
C ALA A 71 -24.04 -12.36 10.58
N ARG A 72 -25.37 -12.28 10.75
CA ARG A 72 -26.26 -13.43 10.54
C ARG A 72 -26.38 -13.82 9.07
N ASP A 73 -26.33 -12.82 8.18
CA ASP A 73 -26.46 -13.00 6.74
C ASP A 73 -25.09 -13.28 6.07
N GLU A 74 -24.02 -13.43 6.85
CA GLU A 74 -22.65 -13.68 6.36
C GLU A 74 -22.23 -12.67 5.28
N MET A 75 -22.61 -11.41 5.46
CA MET A 75 -22.37 -10.37 4.47
C MET A 75 -20.87 -10.15 4.30
N ALA A 76 -20.40 -10.05 3.04
CA ALA A 76 -19.01 -9.69 2.77
C ALA A 76 -18.64 -8.34 3.41
N LYS A 77 -17.47 -8.23 4.05
CA LYS A 77 -17.01 -6.96 4.63
C LYS A 77 -16.93 -5.83 3.59
N ALA A 78 -16.57 -6.19 2.35
CA ALA A 78 -16.58 -5.27 1.20
C ALA A 78 -17.97 -4.68 0.90
N ALA A 79 -19.05 -5.46 1.08
CA ALA A 79 -20.41 -4.99 0.86
C ALA A 79 -20.88 -4.05 1.99
N VAL A 80 -20.43 -4.27 3.23
CA VAL A 80 -20.64 -3.32 4.34
C VAL A 80 -19.96 -1.97 4.06
N ALA A 81 -18.71 -2.02 3.59
CA ALA A 81 -17.98 -0.83 3.17
C ALA A 81 -18.72 -0.08 2.04
N GLU A 82 -19.22 -0.80 1.03
CA GLU A 82 -19.99 -0.21 -0.07
C GLU A 82 -21.24 0.52 0.44
N ARG A 83 -22.04 -0.15 1.27
CA ARG A 83 -23.24 0.42 1.86
C ARG A 83 -22.94 1.71 2.62
N MET A 84 -21.85 1.71 3.40
CA MET A 84 -21.43 2.88 4.16
C MET A 84 -21.01 4.04 3.24
N VAL A 85 -20.15 3.79 2.27
CA VAL A 85 -19.65 4.84 1.35
C VAL A 85 -20.81 5.44 0.55
N ARG A 86 -21.72 4.62 0.01
CA ARG A 86 -22.89 5.11 -0.73
C ARG A 86 -23.87 5.89 0.14
N GLY A 87 -23.90 5.64 1.45
CA GLY A 87 -24.69 6.43 2.40
C GLY A 87 -24.08 7.81 2.71
N LEU A 88 -22.77 7.99 2.49
CA LEU A 88 -22.04 9.21 2.84
C LEU A 88 -21.71 10.07 1.60
N VAL A 89 -21.34 9.45 0.48
CA VAL A 89 -20.88 10.11 -0.74
C VAL A 89 -21.93 9.94 -1.84
N ALA A 90 -22.27 11.02 -2.53
CA ALA A 90 -23.17 10.95 -3.68
C ALA A 90 -22.42 10.39 -4.90
N ALA A 91 -22.93 9.31 -5.48
CA ALA A 91 -22.36 8.64 -6.67
C ALA A 91 -20.83 8.35 -6.58
N PRO A 92 -20.37 7.59 -5.57
CA PRO A 92 -18.97 7.23 -5.45
C PRO A 92 -18.54 6.25 -6.54
N ARG A 93 -17.29 6.35 -6.99
CA ARG A 93 -16.61 5.30 -7.76
C ARG A 93 -16.16 4.23 -6.77
N PHE A 94 -17.01 3.25 -6.51
CA PHE A 94 -16.74 2.21 -5.53
C PHE A 94 -16.60 0.84 -6.21
N LEU A 95 -15.52 0.13 -5.89
CA LEU A 95 -15.31 -1.27 -6.26
C LEU A 95 -14.98 -2.09 -5.01
N GLY A 96 -15.90 -2.97 -4.61
CA GLY A 96 -15.70 -3.91 -3.50
C GLY A 96 -15.37 -5.30 -4.03
N LEU A 97 -14.29 -5.90 -3.53
CA LEU A 97 -13.80 -7.20 -3.98
C LEU A 97 -13.68 -8.17 -2.80
N ALA A 98 -14.59 -9.14 -2.75
CA ALA A 98 -14.61 -10.21 -1.74
C ALA A 98 -13.62 -11.34 -2.10
N ARG A 99 -12.34 -11.02 -2.20
CA ARG A 99 -11.27 -11.95 -2.57
C ARG A 99 -9.93 -11.53 -1.96
N LYS A 100 -8.93 -12.38 -2.09
CA LYS A 100 -7.56 -12.04 -1.68
C LYS A 100 -7.01 -10.90 -2.52
N TRP A 101 -6.21 -10.04 -1.91
CA TRP A 101 -5.68 -8.85 -2.59
C TRP A 101 -4.71 -9.20 -3.72
N GLN A 102 -4.03 -10.35 -3.63
CA GLN A 102 -3.16 -10.86 -4.69
C GLN A 102 -3.94 -11.09 -6.01
N ASP A 103 -5.23 -11.39 -5.92
CA ASP A 103 -6.12 -11.55 -7.08
C ASP A 103 -6.72 -10.22 -7.57
N ALA A 104 -6.43 -9.11 -6.88
CA ALA A 104 -6.94 -7.76 -7.16
C ALA A 104 -5.84 -6.75 -7.54
N THR A 105 -4.68 -7.24 -7.97
CA THR A 105 -3.52 -6.41 -8.29
C THR A 105 -3.78 -5.42 -9.44
N GLY A 106 -4.59 -5.80 -10.43
CA GLY A 106 -4.97 -4.92 -11.54
C GLY A 106 -5.79 -3.72 -11.08
N GLU A 107 -6.73 -3.93 -10.16
CA GLU A 107 -7.58 -2.86 -9.62
C GLU A 107 -6.83 -1.99 -8.61
N LEU A 108 -5.97 -2.59 -7.79
CA LEU A 108 -5.13 -1.86 -6.83
C LEU A 108 -4.07 -1.01 -7.53
N ALA A 109 -3.59 -1.41 -8.71
CA ALA A 109 -2.63 -0.65 -9.50
C ALA A 109 -3.16 0.70 -10.00
N GLU A 110 -4.48 0.87 -10.08
CA GLU A 110 -5.14 2.11 -10.52
C GLU A 110 -5.38 3.10 -9.36
N CYS A 111 -4.99 2.73 -8.13
CA CYS A 111 -5.19 3.56 -6.94
C CYS A 111 -4.08 4.62 -6.79
N ASP A 112 -4.43 5.77 -6.24
CA ASP A 112 -3.46 6.84 -5.99
C ASP A 112 -2.63 6.57 -4.73
N ILE A 113 -3.23 5.93 -3.73
CA ILE A 113 -2.67 5.55 -2.43
C ILE A 113 -3.29 4.22 -2.03
N ILE A 114 -2.50 3.33 -1.43
CA ILE A 114 -3.00 2.09 -0.82
C ILE A 114 -2.81 2.15 0.70
N VAL A 115 -3.87 1.81 1.43
CA VAL A 115 -3.88 1.65 2.89
C VAL A 115 -4.04 0.16 3.20
N GLY A 116 -3.11 -0.43 3.93
CA GLY A 116 -3.12 -1.85 4.27
C GLY A 116 -3.31 -2.08 5.77
N GLY A 117 -4.34 -2.85 6.11
CA GLY A 117 -4.59 -3.39 7.44
C GLY A 117 -4.56 -4.92 7.42
N VAL A 118 -3.51 -5.50 6.84
CA VAL A 118 -3.31 -6.96 6.76
C VAL A 118 -2.73 -7.49 8.08
N ASP A 119 -2.99 -8.75 8.40
CA ASP A 119 -2.66 -9.28 9.73
C ASP A 119 -1.26 -9.91 9.82
N SER A 120 -0.68 -10.34 8.70
CA SER A 120 0.60 -11.05 8.66
C SER A 120 1.78 -10.16 8.24
N TYR A 121 3.00 -10.48 8.70
CA TYR A 121 4.24 -9.86 8.22
C TYR A 121 4.51 -10.23 6.77
N ARG A 122 4.15 -11.46 6.36
CA ARG A 122 4.28 -11.87 4.97
C ARG A 122 3.43 -11.02 4.03
N GLU A 123 2.15 -10.81 4.34
CA GLU A 123 1.29 -9.97 3.50
C GLU A 123 1.74 -8.51 3.49
N ARG A 124 2.24 -7.98 4.63
CA ARG A 124 2.85 -6.63 4.65
C ARG A 124 4.03 -6.52 3.70
N SER A 125 4.91 -7.52 3.69
CA SER A 125 6.07 -7.58 2.79
C SER A 125 5.64 -7.65 1.32
N GLU A 126 4.71 -8.53 0.99
CA GLU A 126 4.20 -8.71 -0.37
C GLU A 126 3.47 -7.46 -0.87
N LEU A 127 2.62 -6.84 -0.04
CA LEU A 127 1.87 -5.65 -0.38
C LEU A 127 2.78 -4.41 -0.51
N GLU A 128 3.77 -4.24 0.38
CA GLU A 128 4.76 -3.17 0.24
C GLU A 128 5.55 -3.31 -1.06
N ALA A 129 6.03 -4.52 -1.38
CA ALA A 129 6.75 -4.77 -2.63
C ALA A 129 5.89 -4.44 -3.86
N PHE A 130 4.61 -4.81 -3.84
CA PHE A 130 3.65 -4.45 -4.88
C PHE A 130 3.52 -2.93 -5.04
N CYS A 131 3.24 -2.20 -3.95
CA CYS A 131 3.08 -0.75 -3.99
C CYS A 131 4.32 -0.03 -4.51
N ARG A 132 5.52 -0.48 -4.11
CA ARG A 132 6.78 0.10 -4.58
C ARG A 132 7.05 -0.18 -6.05
N ARG A 133 6.70 -1.37 -6.55
CA ARG A 133 6.78 -1.69 -7.98
C ARG A 133 5.84 -0.83 -8.81
N MET A 134 4.66 -0.55 -8.28
CA MET A 134 3.64 0.29 -8.94
C MET A 134 3.81 1.79 -8.69
N MET A 135 4.84 2.20 -7.93
CA MET A 135 5.07 3.60 -7.57
C MET A 135 3.91 4.25 -6.78
N ILE A 136 3.18 3.45 -6.02
CA ILE A 136 2.04 3.88 -5.20
C ILE A 136 2.50 4.07 -3.75
N PRO A 137 2.23 5.23 -3.11
CA PRO A 137 2.42 5.41 -1.67
C PRO A 137 1.61 4.38 -0.87
N TYR A 138 2.28 3.71 0.06
CA TYR A 138 1.67 2.68 0.90
C TYR A 138 1.60 3.15 2.35
N ILE A 139 0.41 3.05 2.95
CA ILE A 139 0.19 3.30 4.37
C ILE A 139 -0.12 1.96 5.06
N ASP A 140 0.86 1.41 5.77
CA ASP A 140 0.65 0.24 6.65
C ASP A 140 0.07 0.70 7.99
N MET A 141 -0.88 -0.08 8.50
CA MET A 141 -1.38 0.06 9.86
C MET A 141 -1.44 -1.27 10.58
N GLY A 142 -1.18 -1.23 11.88
CA GLY A 142 -1.30 -2.40 12.73
C GLY A 142 -1.53 -2.01 14.18
N MET A 143 -2.27 -2.89 14.86
CA MET A 143 -2.50 -2.86 16.29
C MET A 143 -2.08 -4.20 16.87
N ASP A 144 -1.55 -4.20 18.08
CA ASP A 144 -1.45 -5.42 18.88
C ASP A 144 -1.84 -5.16 20.33
N VAL A 145 -2.33 -6.20 20.99
CA VAL A 145 -2.64 -6.21 22.41
C VAL A 145 -1.86 -7.35 23.03
N HIS A 146 -0.89 -7.01 23.86
CA HIS A 146 -0.03 -7.97 24.54
C HIS A 146 -0.51 -8.19 25.97
N ASP A 147 -0.76 -9.45 26.33
CA ASP A 147 -0.97 -9.85 27.72
C ASP A 147 0.39 -9.93 28.44
N LEU A 148 0.58 -9.10 29.47
CA LEU A 148 1.77 -9.09 30.31
C LEU A 148 1.51 -9.75 31.68
N GLY A 149 0.43 -10.53 31.79
CA GLY A 149 -0.02 -11.22 33.00
C GLY A 149 -0.75 -10.29 33.97
N ALA A 150 -0.05 -9.29 34.53
CA ALA A 150 -0.65 -8.36 35.48
C ALA A 150 -1.43 -7.22 34.81
N GLN A 151 -1.17 -6.97 33.53
CA GLN A 151 -1.79 -5.90 32.74
C GLN A 151 -1.72 -6.22 31.25
N PHE A 152 -2.57 -5.56 30.46
CA PHE A 152 -2.47 -5.57 29.00
C PHE A 152 -1.71 -4.34 28.51
N ALA A 153 -0.89 -4.51 27.47
CA ALA A 153 -0.26 -3.43 26.74
C ALA A 153 -0.87 -3.31 25.34
N ILE A 154 -1.39 -2.14 25.01
CA ILE A 154 -1.96 -1.84 23.70
C ILE A 154 -0.93 -1.02 22.92
N GLY A 155 -0.47 -1.55 21.80
CA GLY A 155 0.43 -0.88 20.87
C GLY A 155 -0.20 -0.74 19.50
N GLY A 156 0.25 0.25 18.75
CA GLY A 156 -0.07 0.34 17.33
C GLY A 156 0.91 1.18 16.55
N GLN A 157 0.83 1.06 15.24
CA GLN A 157 1.67 1.80 14.32
C GLN A 157 0.91 2.22 13.06
N VAL A 158 1.30 3.36 12.51
CA VAL A 158 0.95 3.80 11.16
C VAL A 158 2.21 4.24 10.45
N ILE A 159 2.47 3.67 9.29
CA ILE A 159 3.70 3.88 8.54
C ILE A 159 3.36 4.29 7.12
N LEU A 160 3.91 5.41 6.67
CA LEU A 160 3.94 5.78 5.26
C LEU A 160 5.26 5.30 4.64
N SER A 161 5.17 4.24 3.84
CA SER A 161 6.23 3.75 2.96
C SER A 161 5.98 4.28 1.56
N SER A 162 6.71 5.33 1.19
CA SER A 162 6.67 5.87 -0.17
C SER A 162 7.81 5.29 -1.01
N PRO A 163 7.61 5.12 -2.33
CA PRO A 163 8.70 4.82 -3.25
C PRO A 163 9.84 5.84 -3.10
N GLY A 164 11.09 5.36 -3.09
CA GLY A 164 12.28 6.20 -2.83
C GLY A 164 12.53 6.56 -1.36
N GLY A 165 11.56 6.35 -0.46
CA GLY A 165 11.73 6.51 1.00
C GLY A 165 12.07 5.19 1.71
N PRO A 166 12.34 5.24 3.04
CA PRO A 166 12.43 4.07 3.90
C PRO A 166 11.23 3.13 3.77
N CYS A 167 11.50 1.83 3.62
CA CYS A 167 10.48 0.78 3.59
C CYS A 167 10.30 0.11 4.97
N LEU A 168 9.34 -0.80 5.11
CA LEU A 168 9.07 -1.53 6.35
C LEU A 168 10.28 -2.34 6.83
N TRP A 169 11.12 -2.81 5.92
CA TRP A 169 12.41 -3.45 6.26
C TRP A 169 13.41 -2.45 6.85
N CYS A 170 13.58 -1.27 6.23
CA CYS A 170 14.42 -0.20 6.77
C CYS A 170 13.96 0.20 8.17
N LEU A 171 12.65 0.25 8.39
CA LEU A 171 12.04 0.63 9.66
C LEU A 171 12.02 -0.52 10.69
N GLY A 172 12.58 -1.69 10.36
CA GLY A 172 12.66 -2.85 11.26
C GLY A 172 11.31 -3.44 11.64
N ILE A 173 10.26 -3.18 10.85
CA ILE A 173 8.96 -3.85 10.97
C ILE A 173 9.08 -5.26 10.41
N LEU A 174 9.67 -5.36 9.22
CA LEU A 174 9.98 -6.62 8.58
C LEU A 174 11.42 -7.00 8.88
N THR A 175 11.61 -8.23 9.35
CA THR A 175 12.91 -8.87 9.55
C THR A 175 12.78 -10.34 9.24
N ASP A 176 13.87 -10.97 8.80
CA ASP A 176 13.89 -12.42 8.54
C ASP A 176 13.45 -13.22 9.76
N ALA A 177 13.88 -12.80 10.95
CA ALA A 177 13.50 -13.44 12.21
C ALA A 177 11.98 -13.40 12.49
N ARG A 178 11.30 -12.30 12.13
CA ARG A 178 9.84 -12.17 12.32
C ARG A 178 9.08 -13.02 11.31
N LEU A 179 9.53 -13.03 10.05
CA LEU A 179 8.92 -13.85 8.99
C LEU A 179 9.08 -15.35 9.30
N GLU A 180 10.26 -15.78 9.74
CA GLU A 180 10.52 -17.16 10.14
C GLU A 180 9.67 -17.55 11.36
N GLN A 181 9.58 -16.68 12.37
CA GLN A 181 8.74 -16.93 13.54
C GLN A 181 7.25 -17.02 13.17
N GLU A 182 6.78 -16.21 12.23
CA GLU A 182 5.41 -16.29 11.71
C GLU A 182 5.17 -17.61 10.96
N ALA A 183 6.11 -18.02 10.10
CA ALA A 183 6.03 -19.28 9.36
C ALA A 183 5.97 -20.50 10.30
N GLN A 184 6.70 -20.47 11.42
CA GLN A 184 6.66 -21.53 12.44
C GLN A 184 5.32 -21.60 13.19
N LYS A 185 4.58 -20.49 13.27
CA LYS A 185 3.25 -20.41 13.91
C LYS A 185 2.10 -20.61 12.93
N TYR A 186 2.39 -20.98 11.69
CA TYR A 186 1.38 -21.15 10.65
C TYR A 186 0.34 -22.21 11.06
N GLY A 187 -0.92 -21.78 11.15
CA GLY A 187 -2.05 -22.61 11.59
C GLY A 187 -2.41 -22.52 13.08
N ASP A 188 -1.61 -21.81 13.90
CA ASP A 188 -1.85 -21.63 15.35
C ASP A 188 -2.09 -20.15 15.73
N ALA A 189 -2.51 -19.35 14.73
CA ALA A 189 -2.84 -17.95 14.93
C ALA A 189 -4.21 -17.83 15.61
N GLY A 190 -4.23 -17.93 16.95
CA GLY A 190 -5.37 -17.49 17.74
C GLY A 190 -5.73 -16.04 17.43
N GLY A 191 -7.02 -15.70 17.50
CA GLY A 191 -7.49 -14.34 17.24
C GLY A 191 -6.81 -13.34 18.17
N LYS A 192 -6.09 -12.37 17.60
CA LYS A 192 -5.48 -11.28 18.39
C LYS A 192 -6.58 -10.40 18.96
N PRO A 193 -6.57 -10.10 20.27
CA PRO A 193 -7.55 -9.19 20.86
C PRO A 193 -7.51 -7.84 20.16
N GLN A 194 -8.67 -7.36 19.75
CA GLN A 194 -8.81 -6.06 19.11
C GLN A 194 -10.10 -5.38 19.55
N VAL A 195 -10.06 -4.06 19.59
CA VAL A 195 -11.13 -3.19 20.10
C VAL A 195 -11.25 -1.93 19.24
N VAL A 196 -12.42 -1.30 19.27
CA VAL A 196 -12.77 -0.21 18.33
C VAL A 196 -11.91 1.04 18.50
N TRP A 197 -11.66 1.51 19.73
CA TRP A 197 -11.12 2.86 19.92
C TRP A 197 -9.69 3.04 19.42
N PRO A 198 -8.73 2.13 19.63
CA PRO A 198 -7.38 2.37 19.15
C PRO A 198 -7.25 2.05 17.66
N ASN A 199 -8.14 1.22 17.09
CA ASN A 199 -8.31 1.08 15.64
C ASN A 199 -8.76 2.42 15.04
N GLY A 200 -9.70 3.11 15.69
CA GLY A 200 -10.14 4.46 15.31
C GLY A 200 -9.02 5.51 15.38
N VAL A 201 -8.13 5.44 16.38
CA VAL A 201 -6.96 6.33 16.48
C VAL A 201 -6.01 6.09 15.32
N LEU A 202 -5.60 4.84 15.09
CA LEU A 202 -4.67 4.48 14.00
C LEU A 202 -5.26 4.81 12.63
N ALA A 203 -6.54 4.54 12.40
CA ALA A 203 -7.22 4.92 11.17
C ALA A 203 -7.22 6.43 10.95
N SER A 204 -7.46 7.23 12.01
CA SER A 204 -7.39 8.69 11.93
C SER A 204 -5.99 9.21 11.58
N LEU A 205 -4.94 8.58 12.12
CA LEU A 205 -3.56 8.90 11.77
C LEU A 205 -3.26 8.58 10.30
N ALA A 206 -3.71 7.41 9.81
CA ALA A 206 -3.55 7.02 8.41
C ALA A 206 -4.30 7.95 7.46
N VAL A 207 -5.55 8.31 7.76
CA VAL A 207 -6.33 9.29 6.99
C VAL A 207 -5.64 10.66 7.00
N GLY A 208 -5.05 11.06 8.13
CA GLY A 208 -4.22 12.26 8.21
C GLY A 208 -3.06 12.25 7.22
N LEU A 209 -2.37 11.11 7.06
CA LEU A 209 -1.30 10.94 6.06
C LEU A 209 -1.85 10.99 4.63
N VAL A 210 -3.01 10.37 4.36
CA VAL A 210 -3.70 10.49 3.06
C VAL A 210 -4.00 11.95 2.73
N MET A 211 -4.53 12.72 3.69
CA MET A 211 -4.81 14.15 3.49
C MET A 211 -3.53 14.94 3.20
N GLN A 212 -2.43 14.64 3.89
CA GLN A 212 -1.14 15.31 3.64
C GLN A 212 -0.57 14.99 2.24
N LEU A 213 -0.81 13.78 1.72
CA LEU A 213 -0.38 13.39 0.38
C LEU A 213 -1.22 14.05 -0.73
N LEU A 214 -2.53 14.19 -0.53
CA LEU A 214 -3.44 14.70 -1.55
C LEU A 214 -3.59 16.23 -1.54
N THR A 215 -3.37 16.87 -0.39
CA THR A 215 -3.71 18.28 -0.16
C THR A 215 -2.52 19.10 0.30
N PRO A 216 -2.43 20.39 -0.08
CA PRO A 216 -1.35 21.29 0.34
C PRO A 216 -1.51 21.83 1.78
N TRP A 217 -2.21 21.10 2.66
CA TRP A 217 -2.44 21.49 4.05
C TRP A 217 -1.11 21.73 4.82
N MET A 218 -0.11 20.89 4.54
CA MET A 218 1.25 21.03 5.06
C MET A 218 2.15 21.68 4.01
N ARG A 219 3.06 22.55 4.46
CA ARG A 219 4.02 23.23 3.57
C ARG A 219 5.06 22.28 2.99
N GLU A 220 5.43 21.24 3.73
CA GLU A 220 6.42 20.25 3.31
C GLU A 220 5.72 18.88 3.22
N PRO A 221 5.69 18.24 2.04
CA PRO A 221 5.11 16.91 1.89
C PRO A 221 5.97 15.88 2.63
N LEU A 222 5.33 15.00 3.40
CA LEU A 222 6.02 13.89 4.05
C LEU A 222 6.41 12.82 3.01
N ALA A 223 7.71 12.65 2.80
CA ALA A 223 8.20 11.52 2.01
C ALA A 223 7.99 10.18 2.74
N SER A 224 8.00 10.18 4.07
CA SER A 224 7.78 8.98 4.90
C SER A 224 7.30 9.37 6.30
N ALA A 225 6.62 8.45 6.96
CA ALA A 225 6.14 8.62 8.32
C ALA A 225 6.16 7.29 9.07
N TYR A 226 6.38 7.34 10.39
CA TYR A 226 6.22 6.20 11.28
C TYR A 226 5.73 6.76 12.62
N LEU A 227 4.44 6.59 12.85
CA LEU A 227 3.75 7.01 14.06
C LEU A 227 3.50 5.77 14.92
N GLU A 228 3.93 5.83 16.17
CA GLU A 228 3.72 4.79 17.18
C GLU A 228 2.65 5.28 18.16
N TYR A 229 1.70 4.42 18.45
CA TYR A 229 0.61 4.67 19.37
C TYR A 229 0.76 3.80 20.62
N ASP A 230 0.80 4.45 21.79
CA ASP A 230 0.71 3.83 23.10
C ASP A 230 -0.74 3.93 23.58
N GLY A 231 -1.46 2.81 23.55
CA GLY A 231 -2.86 2.75 23.94
C GLY A 231 -3.10 2.74 25.44
N ASN A 232 -2.10 2.46 26.26
CA ASN A 232 -2.21 2.57 27.71
C ASN A 232 -2.15 4.04 28.15
N ARG A 233 -1.29 4.83 27.49
CA ARG A 233 -1.09 6.25 27.79
C ARG A 233 -1.91 7.18 26.90
N GLN A 234 -2.52 6.66 25.85
CA GLN A 234 -3.24 7.42 24.82
C GLN A 234 -2.35 8.47 24.15
N GLN A 235 -1.14 8.07 23.77
CA GLN A 235 -0.12 8.96 23.18
C GLN A 235 0.30 8.48 21.80
N VAL A 236 0.60 9.43 20.91
CA VAL A 236 1.17 9.18 19.59
C VAL A 236 2.50 9.90 19.50
N ALA A 237 3.53 9.22 19.03
CA ALA A 237 4.85 9.78 18.82
C ALA A 237 5.46 9.32 17.49
N THR A 238 6.34 10.14 16.90
CA THR A 238 7.15 9.70 15.76
C THR A 238 8.22 8.72 16.23
N SER A 239 8.28 7.55 15.60
CA SER A 239 9.21 6.48 15.95
C SER A 239 10.67 6.94 15.83
N ASN A 240 11.49 6.56 16.80
CA ASN A 240 12.93 6.75 16.73
C ASN A 240 13.56 5.92 15.59
N ARG A 241 12.88 4.85 15.15
CA ARG A 241 13.33 4.03 14.02
C ARG A 241 13.34 4.82 12.72
N LEU A 242 12.31 5.63 12.47
CA LEU A 242 12.29 6.53 11.31
C LEU A 242 13.43 7.55 11.39
N LYS A 243 13.62 8.18 12.57
CA LYS A 243 14.70 9.16 12.77
C LYS A 243 16.08 8.57 12.48
N ALA A 244 16.27 7.28 12.76
CA ALA A 244 17.53 6.59 12.51
C ALA A 244 17.80 6.28 11.03
N VAL A 245 16.77 6.28 10.18
CA VAL A 245 16.90 5.90 8.75
C VAL A 245 16.56 7.02 7.77
N ILE A 246 16.07 8.17 8.24
CA ILE A 246 15.88 9.35 7.38
C ILE A 246 17.22 9.72 6.72
N GLY A 247 17.19 9.91 5.40
CA GLY A 247 18.36 10.26 4.60
C GLY A 247 19.21 9.06 4.16
N HIS A 248 18.91 7.84 4.62
CA HIS A 248 19.55 6.63 4.13
C HIS A 248 18.84 6.07 2.88
N GLU A 249 19.62 5.65 1.89
CA GLU A 249 19.11 4.97 0.71
C GLU A 249 18.61 3.56 1.06
N CYS A 250 17.37 3.26 0.67
CA CYS A 250 16.79 1.94 0.86
C CYS A 250 17.44 0.92 -0.10
N ARG A 251 17.95 -0.19 0.45
CA ARG A 251 18.57 -1.28 -0.34
C ARG A 251 17.65 -2.48 -0.57
N HIS A 252 16.46 -2.49 0.02
CA HIS A 252 15.53 -3.62 -0.03
C HIS A 252 14.67 -3.64 -1.29
N HIS A 253 14.55 -2.50 -1.97
CA HIS A 253 13.84 -2.38 -3.23
C HIS A 253 14.72 -1.57 -4.17
N GLY A 254 15.57 -2.29 -4.92
CA GLY A 254 16.51 -1.66 -5.83
C GLY A 254 15.80 -0.89 -6.94
N SER A 255 16.50 0.02 -7.61
CA SER A 255 15.94 0.78 -8.74
C SER A 255 15.46 -0.09 -9.90
N CYS A 256 15.94 -1.33 -9.99
CA CYS A 256 15.47 -2.34 -10.95
C CYS A 256 14.16 -3.04 -10.54
N GLU A 257 13.75 -2.91 -9.29
CA GLU A 257 12.54 -3.52 -8.72
C GLU A 257 11.43 -2.48 -8.46
N THR A 258 11.79 -1.21 -8.43
CA THR A 258 10.86 -0.06 -8.36
C THR A 258 10.54 0.45 -9.77
N GLY A 259 9.30 0.88 -10.00
CA GLY A 259 8.95 1.57 -11.24
C GLY A 259 9.72 2.89 -11.40
N ASP A 260 9.69 3.47 -12.60
CA ASP A 260 10.31 4.79 -12.82
C ASP A 260 9.60 5.85 -11.95
N PRO A 261 10.32 6.58 -11.07
CA PRO A 261 9.73 7.60 -10.20
C PRO A 261 9.11 8.79 -10.94
N LEU A 262 9.41 8.95 -12.23
CA LEU A 262 8.80 9.94 -13.12
C LEU A 262 7.62 9.36 -13.92
N PHE A 263 7.37 8.05 -13.84
CA PHE A 263 6.27 7.40 -14.53
C PHE A 263 4.97 7.60 -13.75
N ASP A 264 4.09 8.42 -14.32
CA ASP A 264 2.71 8.60 -13.89
C ASP A 264 1.82 8.26 -15.08
N ILE A 265 1.10 7.14 -15.02
CA ILE A 265 0.22 6.70 -16.12
C ILE A 265 -0.89 7.72 -16.43
N ARG A 266 -1.21 8.59 -15.47
CA ARG A 266 -2.22 9.64 -15.60
C ARG A 266 -1.65 10.94 -16.18
N ARG A 267 -0.32 11.08 -16.22
CA ARG A 267 0.31 12.19 -16.97
C ARG A 267 0.45 11.76 -18.42
N PRO A 268 -0.05 12.54 -19.39
CA PRO A 268 0.28 12.29 -20.79
C PRO A 268 1.81 12.33 -20.93
N GLN A 269 2.39 11.17 -21.24
CA GLN A 269 3.81 11.07 -21.52
C GLN A 269 4.10 11.95 -22.74
N PRO A 270 5.13 12.82 -22.70
CA PRO A 270 5.57 13.47 -23.92
C PRO A 270 5.96 12.37 -24.90
N VAL A 271 5.35 12.38 -26.09
CA VAL A 271 5.73 11.49 -27.18
C VAL A 271 7.23 11.70 -27.39
N ARG A 272 8.05 10.71 -27.00
CA ARG A 272 9.46 10.72 -27.35
C ARG A 272 9.50 10.70 -28.87
N GLN A 273 9.83 11.85 -29.47
CA GLN A 273 10.25 11.85 -30.85
C GLN A 273 11.45 10.91 -30.91
N PRO A 274 11.47 9.92 -31.82
CA PRO A 274 12.64 9.08 -31.97
C PRO A 274 13.83 10.01 -32.24
N GLU A 275 14.86 9.94 -31.40
CA GLU A 275 16.13 10.57 -31.73
C GLU A 275 16.58 9.99 -33.06
N PRO A 276 17.11 10.81 -33.99
CA PRO A 276 17.66 10.27 -35.22
C PRO A 276 18.77 9.29 -34.85
N ASP A 277 18.54 8.02 -35.20
CA ASP A 277 19.46 6.91 -35.03
C ASP A 277 20.86 7.30 -35.51
N SER A 278 21.74 7.70 -34.59
CA SER A 278 23.18 7.74 -34.84
C SER A 278 23.76 6.36 -34.59
N VAL A 279 23.26 5.37 -35.34
CA VAL A 279 23.94 4.08 -35.44
C VAL A 279 25.19 4.31 -36.29
N SER A 280 26.31 4.66 -35.65
CA SER A 280 27.62 4.46 -36.26
C SER A 280 27.85 2.96 -36.36
N ILE A 281 27.56 2.39 -37.52
CA ILE A 281 27.98 1.03 -37.85
C ILE A 281 29.50 1.07 -38.01
N ASP A 282 30.24 0.70 -36.98
CA ASP A 282 31.65 0.38 -37.13
C ASP A 282 31.78 -0.81 -38.11
N PRO A 283 32.55 -0.71 -39.20
CA PRO A 283 32.75 -1.82 -40.10
C PRO A 283 33.47 -2.96 -39.36
N LEU A 284 32.81 -4.10 -39.25
CA LEU A 284 33.36 -5.33 -38.69
C LEU A 284 34.71 -5.67 -39.37
N PRO A 285 35.77 -6.00 -38.61
CA PRO A 285 37.03 -6.41 -39.20
C PRO A 285 36.87 -7.79 -39.85
N VAL A 286 37.01 -7.84 -41.18
CA VAL A 286 37.04 -9.08 -41.96
C VAL A 286 38.27 -9.89 -41.57
N ARG A 287 38.10 -10.89 -40.68
CA ARG A 287 39.09 -11.95 -40.47
C ARG A 287 38.95 -12.98 -41.59
N LEU A 288 39.85 -12.91 -42.58
CA LEU A 288 40.09 -14.01 -43.52
C LEU A 288 40.82 -15.14 -42.77
N SER A 289 40.09 -16.03 -42.10
CA SER A 289 40.66 -17.28 -41.56
C SER A 289 40.49 -18.41 -42.57
N GLY A 290 41.62 -19.02 -42.91
CA GLY A 290 41.79 -19.93 -44.03
C GLY A 290 41.01 -21.23 -43.93
N TRP A 291 40.33 -21.55 -45.02
CA TRP A 291 39.89 -22.89 -45.35
C TRP A 291 40.44 -23.21 -46.74
N ARG A 292 41.66 -23.74 -46.77
CA ARG A 292 42.19 -24.47 -47.93
C ARG A 292 42.73 -25.82 -47.50
N ARG A 293 41.97 -26.83 -47.95
CA ARG A 293 42.42 -28.09 -48.54
C ARG A 293 42.93 -29.18 -47.61
N THR A 294 42.02 -30.09 -47.29
CA THR A 294 42.28 -31.54 -47.25
C THR A 294 41.42 -32.20 -48.33
N LEU A 295 42.05 -32.61 -49.43
CA LEU A 295 41.58 -33.70 -50.29
C LEU A 295 42.82 -34.26 -50.99
N GLY A 296 43.12 -35.52 -50.67
CA GLY A 296 44.33 -36.23 -51.07
C GLY A 296 44.28 -36.74 -52.51
N TRP A 297 45.50 -36.94 -53.03
CA TRP A 297 45.95 -38.09 -53.80
C TRP A 297 44.94 -38.81 -54.71
N LEU A 298 45.13 -38.67 -56.02
CA LEU A 298 45.19 -39.78 -57.01
C LEU A 298 45.55 -39.22 -58.40
N GLY A 299 46.51 -39.87 -59.09
CA GLY A 299 46.48 -39.98 -60.55
C GLY A 299 47.50 -39.15 -61.36
N PHE A 300 48.66 -39.77 -61.55
CA PHE A 300 49.56 -39.76 -62.72
C PHE A 300 49.29 -38.87 -63.96
N ARG A 301 50.42 -38.27 -64.40
CA ARG A 301 50.83 -37.64 -65.68
C ARG A 301 50.58 -38.50 -66.95
N PRO A 302 50.72 -37.98 -68.20
CA PRO A 302 51.54 -36.82 -68.63
C PRO A 302 50.81 -35.67 -69.31
#